data_AF-A0A1A7PW63-F1
#
_entry.id   AF-A0A1A7PW63-F1
#
_cell.length_a   1.000
_cell.length_b   1.000
_cell.length_c   1.000
_cell.angle_alpha   90.00
_cell.angle_beta   90.00
_cell.angle_gamma   90.00
#
_symmetry.space_group_name_H-M   'P 1'
#
loop_
_entity.id
_entity.type
_entity.pdbx_description
1 polymer ?
#
loop_
_entity_poly.entity_id
_entity_poly.type
_entity_poly.pdbx_seq_one_letter_code
_entity_poly.pdbx_strand_id
1 'polypeptide(L)' 'KKNYPNIRKKLWGNQLWSPSYFAGSGAPISIICQYIEQQQTPD' A
#
# COMPACT_ATOMS: atom_id res chain seq x y z
N LYS A 1 16.90 2.52 14.63
CA LYS A 1 15.56 1.99 14.26
C LYS A 1 14.52 2.72 15.09
N LYS A 2 13.58 3.45 14.46
CA LYS A 2 12.56 4.22 15.18
C LYS A 2 11.43 3.28 15.59
N ASN A 3 11.09 3.25 16.88
CA ASN A 3 10.11 2.31 17.42
C ASN A 3 8.76 3.00 17.60
N TYR A 4 7.73 2.51 16.92
CA TYR A 4 6.37 3.05 16.95
C TYR A 4 5.39 1.97 17.41
N PRO A 5 5.21 1.79 18.74
CA PRO A 5 4.41 0.70 19.29
C PRO A 5 2.93 0.78 18.92
N ASN A 6 2.41 1.98 18.67
CA ASN A 6 1.05 2.23 18.20
C ASN A 6 0.81 1.76 16.75
N ILE A 7 1.84 1.79 15.90
CA ILE A 7 1.76 1.37 14.49
C ILE A 7 1.87 -0.16 14.38
N ARG A 8 2.65 -0.79 15.25
CA ARG A 8 2.85 -2.26 15.26
C ARG A 8 1.56 -3.06 15.39
N LYS A 9 0.57 -2.54 16.10
CA LYS A 9 -0.75 -3.19 16.27
C LYS A 9 -1.62 -3.12 15.01
N LYS A 10 -1.28 -2.26 14.05
CA LYS A 10 -2.04 -2.00 12.82
C LYS A 10 -1.28 -2.45 11.56
N LEU A 11 -0.20 -3.22 11.74
CA LEU A 11 0.54 -3.77 10.62
C LEU A 11 -0.29 -4.84 9.92
N TRP A 12 -0.08 -4.95 8.62
CA TRP A 12 -0.60 -6.06 7.83
C TRP A 12 0.35 -7.23 8.07
N GLY A 13 0.04 -8.02 9.11
CA GLY A 13 0.98 -8.98 9.69
C GLY A 13 2.23 -8.29 10.24
N ASN A 14 3.37 -8.47 9.55
CA ASN A 14 4.66 -7.87 9.96
C ASN A 14 5.11 -6.73 9.03
N GLN A 15 4.26 -6.29 8.09
CA GLN A 15 4.57 -5.30 7.07
C GLN A 15 3.71 -4.04 7.20
N LEU A 16 4.29 -2.90 6.83
CA LEU A 16 3.63 -1.58 6.91
C LEU A 16 2.82 -1.24 5.66
N TRP A 17 3.22 -1.80 4.52
CA TRP A 17 2.64 -1.51 3.21
C TRP A 17 2.22 -2.83 2.55
N SER A 18 1.18 -2.75 1.71
CA SER A 18 0.84 -3.84 0.80
C SER A 18 2.07 -4.18 -0.07
N PRO A 19 2.31 -5.47 -0.36
CA PRO A 19 3.42 -5.88 -1.22
C PRO A 19 3.26 -5.40 -2.68
N SER A 20 2.05 -5.00 -3.08
CA SER A 20 1.74 -4.50 -4.43
C SER A 20 2.11 -3.02 -4.58
N TYR A 21 2.87 -2.67 -5.62
CA TYR A 21 3.19 -1.29 -5.98
C TYR A 21 2.97 -1.01 -7.48
N PHE A 22 2.67 0.25 -7.81
CA PHE A 22 2.57 0.73 -9.19
C PHE A 22 3.83 1.52 -9.54
N ALA A 23 4.39 1.29 -10.73
CA ALA A 23 5.52 2.05 -11.25
C ALA A 23 5.27 2.40 -12.72
N GLY A 24 5.16 3.70 -13.02
CA GLY A 24 4.99 4.22 -14.37
C GLY A 24 5.36 5.70 -14.43
N SER A 25 5.96 6.13 -15.54
CA SER A 25 6.30 7.54 -15.79
C SER A 25 5.18 8.22 -16.58
N GLY A 26 4.65 9.34 -16.05
CA GLY A 26 3.61 10.12 -16.74
C GLY A 26 2.22 9.46 -16.79
N ALA A 27 1.94 8.49 -15.91
CA ALA A 27 0.64 7.84 -15.86
C ALA A 27 -0.50 8.85 -15.61
N PRO A 28 -1.58 8.84 -16.42
CA PRO A 28 -2.76 9.63 -16.14
C PRO A 28 -3.35 9.29 -14.77
N ILE A 29 -3.96 10.27 -14.11
CA ILE A 29 -4.59 10.08 -12.78
C ILE A 29 -5.59 8.93 -12.78
N SER A 30 -6.31 8.72 -13.89
CA SER A 30 -7.27 7.62 -14.05
C SER A 30 -6.63 6.24 -13.86
N ILE A 31 -5.40 6.05 -14.32
CA ILE A 31 -4.67 4.78 -14.19
C ILE A 31 -4.25 4.55 -12.73
N ILE A 32 -3.86 5.60 -12.02
CA ILE A 32 -3.51 5.52 -10.60
C ILE A 32 -4.77 5.21 -9.76
N CYS A 33 -5.89 5.88 -10.06
CA CYS A 33 -7.17 5.61 -9.41
C CYS A 33 -7.61 4.16 -9.64
N GLN A 34 -7.58 3.70 -10.88
CA GLN A 34 -7.91 2.32 -11.23
C GLN A 34 -6.99 1.32 -10.51
N TYR A 35 -5.69 1.59 -10.42
CA TYR A 35 -4.75 0.75 -9.69
C TYR A 35 -5.14 0.63 -8.20
N ILE A 36 -5.51 1.73 -7.56
CA ILE A 36 -5.94 1.74 -6.15
C ILE A 36 -7.26 0.98 -5.96
N GLU A 37 -8.24 1.18 -6.84
CA GLU A 37 -9.54 0.50 -6.79
C GLU A 37 -9.44 -1.00 -7.02
N GLN A 38 -8.52 -1.42 -7.89
CA GLN A 38 -8.26 -2.84 -8.18
C GLN A 38 -7.38 -3.52 -7.13
N GLN A 39 -6.80 -2.80 -6.18
CA GLN A 39 -6.07 -3.44 -5.09
C GLN A 39 -7.05 -4.23 -4.22
N GLN A 40 -7.00 -5.56 -4.36
CA GLN A 40 -7.62 -6.46 -3.40
C GLN A 40 -6.88 -6.30 -2.07
N THR A 41 -7.61 -5.91 -1.02
CA THR A 41 -7.12 -6.03 0.35
C THR A 41 -7.09 -7.52 0.68
N PRO A 42 -5.92 -8.13 0.94
CA PRO A 42 -5.89 -9.48 1.50
C PRO A 42 -6.59 -9.45 2.86
N ASP A 43 -7.45 -10.44 3.13
CA ASP A 43 -8.04 -10.67 4.46
C ASP A 43 -6.96 -10.93 5.53
#